data_AF-A0A453SQJ9-F1
#
_entry.id   AF-A0A453SQJ9-F1
#
_cell.length_a   1.000
_cell.length_b   1.000
_cell.length_c   1.000
_cell.angle_alpha   90.00
_cell.angle_beta   90.00
_cell.angle_gamma   90.00
#
_symmetry.space_group_name_H-M   'P 1'
#
loop_
_entity.id
_entity.type
_entity.pdbx_description
1 polymer ?
#
loop_
_entity_poly.entity_id
_entity_poly.type
_entity_poly.pdbx_seq_one_letter_code
_entity_poly.pdbx_strand_id
1 'polypeptide(L)' 'SNEEGDALYALRMRLSDPNGVLQSWDPTLVNPCTWFHVTCDTASRVVRLDLGNSNVSGSIGPELSRLVNLQYLYVPLR' A
#
# COMPACT_ATOMS: atom_id res chain seq x y z
N SER A 1 8.93 -13.02 -7.49
CA SER A 1 8.59 -12.35 -6.22
C SER A 1 7.84 -11.08 -6.56
N ASN A 2 6.75 -10.79 -5.86
CA ASN A 2 6.03 -9.52 -6.02
C ASN A 2 6.56 -8.53 -4.97
N GLU A 3 7.70 -7.89 -5.26
CA GLU A 3 8.40 -7.08 -4.27
C GLU A 3 7.60 -5.85 -3.79
N GLU A 4 6.79 -5.27 -4.68
CA GLU A 4 5.88 -4.16 -4.32
C GLU A 4 4.75 -4.65 -3.40
N GLY A 5 4.20 -5.84 -3.68
CA GLY A 5 3.22 -6.47 -2.80
C GLY A 5 3.81 -6.82 -1.43
N ASP A 6 5.01 -7.39 -1.38
CA ASP A 6 5.70 -7.71 -0.13
C ASP A 6 5.95 -6.43 0.70
N ALA A 7 6.34 -5.33 0.05
CA ALA A 7 6.55 -4.04 0.68
C ALA A 7 5.25 -3.45 1.25
N LEU A 8 4.17 -3.47 0.48
CA LEU A 8 2.86 -3.00 0.92
C LEU A 8 2.31 -3.88 2.04
N TYR A 9 2.48 -5.20 1.99
CA TYR A 9 2.09 -6.09 3.08
C TYR A 9 2.89 -5.83 4.37
N ALA A 10 4.20 -5.57 4.25
CA ALA A 10 5.01 -5.14 5.39
C ALA A 10 4.53 -3.82 5.99
N LEU A 11 4.09 -2.87 5.16
CA LEU A 11 3.46 -1.62 5.61
C LEU A 11 2.14 -1.92 6.32
N ARG A 12 1.28 -2.77 5.77
CA ARG A 12 0.01 -3.20 6.41
C ARG A 12 0.26 -3.76 7.82
N MET A 13 1.29 -4.57 8.00
CA MET A 13 1.65 -5.14 9.31
C MET A 13 2.13 -4.09 10.33
N ARG A 14 2.56 -2.90 9.89
CA ARG A 14 2.94 -1.78 10.76
C ARG A 14 1.78 -0.87 11.13
N LEU A 15 0.71 -0.87 10.33
CA LEU A 15 -0.41 0.04 10.48
C LEU A 15 -1.50 -0.58 11.35
N SER A 16 -2.11 0.26 12.20
CA SER A 16 -3.36 -0.06 12.88
C SER A 16 -4.52 0.26 11.93
N ASP A 17 -5.32 -0.76 11.62
CA ASP A 17 -6.45 -0.70 10.70
C ASP A 17 -7.70 -1.31 11.34
N PRO A 18 -8.36 -0.59 12.28
CA PRO A 18 -9.49 -1.12 13.05
C PRO A 18 -10.72 -1.42 12.20
N ASN A 19 -10.82 -0.82 11.00
CA ASN A 19 -11.97 -0.95 10.11
C ASN A 19 -11.72 -1.92 8.95
N GLY A 20 -10.53 -2.51 8.85
CA GLY A 20 -10.20 -3.46 7.78
C GLY A 20 -10.10 -2.81 6.39
N VAL A 21 -9.71 -1.54 6.30
CA VAL A 21 -9.50 -0.81 5.04
C VAL A 21 -8.47 -1.53 4.15
N LEU A 22 -7.47 -2.15 4.76
CA LEU A 22 -6.36 -2.84 4.08
C LEU A 22 -6.62 -4.34 3.86
N GLN A 23 -7.85 -4.84 4.08
CA GLN A 23 -8.15 -6.28 4.00
C GLN A 23 -7.81 -6.91 2.64
N SER A 24 -7.98 -6.16 1.55
CA SER A 24 -7.68 -6.61 0.18
C SER A 24 -6.19 -6.81 -0.12
N TRP A 25 -5.29 -6.39 0.78
CA TRP A 25 -3.85 -6.47 0.58
C TRP A 25 -3.36 -7.89 0.86
N ASP A 26 -3.49 -8.77 -0.14
CA ASP A 26 -3.14 -10.18 -0.08
C ASP A 26 -1.80 -10.45 -0.79
N PRO A 27 -0.71 -10.74 -0.05
CA PRO A 27 0.61 -10.95 -0.61
C PRO A 27 0.72 -12.24 -1.45
N THR A 28 -0.30 -13.11 -1.44
CA THR A 28 -0.33 -14.32 -2.28
C THR A 28 -0.74 -14.03 -3.73
N LEU A 29 -1.27 -12.84 -4.00
CA LEU A 29 -1.64 -12.40 -5.35
C LEU A 29 -0.43 -11.99 -6.20
N VAL A 30 -0.60 -12.09 -7.52
CA VAL A 30 0.47 -11.86 -8.51
C VAL A 30 1.08 -10.45 -8.42
N ASN A 31 0.26 -9.43 -8.19
CA ASN A 31 0.67 -8.03 -8.04
C ASN A 31 -0.35 -7.27 -7.14
N PRO A 32 0.02 -6.11 -6.57
CA PRO A 32 -0.87 -5.36 -5.69
C PRO A 32 -1.89 -4.48 -6.42
N CYS A 33 -1.97 -4.52 -7.76
CA CYS A 33 -2.79 -3.58 -8.53
C CYS A 33 -4.30 -3.80 -8.38
N THR A 34 -4.72 -4.94 -7.84
CA THR A 34 -6.12 -5.21 -7.48
C THR A 34 -6.44 -4.85 -6.04
N TRP A 35 -5.47 -4.38 -5.25
CA TRP A 35 -5.68 -4.01 -3.87
C TRP A 35 -6.36 -2.65 -3.80
N PHE A 36 -7.29 -2.49 -2.85
CA PHE A 36 -7.89 -1.19 -2.58
C PHE A 36 -6.81 -0.19 -2.17
N HIS A 37 -7.02 1.07 -2.53
CA HIS A 37 -6.12 2.19 -2.24
C HIS A 37 -4.77 2.15 -2.98
N VAL A 38 -4.57 1.17 -3.87
CA VAL A 38 -3.39 1.06 -4.74
C VAL A 38 -3.78 1.40 -6.17
N THR A 39 -2.97 2.20 -6.85
CA THR A 39 -3.10 2.41 -8.29
C THR A 39 -1.79 2.09 -8.97
N CYS A 40 -1.86 1.30 -10.04
CA CYS A 40 -0.73 0.94 -10.88
C CYS A 40 -0.77 1.65 -12.24
N ASP A 41 0.39 1.75 -12.87
CA ASP A 41 0.50 2.12 -14.28
C ASP A 41 0.20 0.95 -15.23
N THR A 42 0.34 1.20 -16.54
CA THR A 42 0.13 0.19 -17.60
C THR A 42 1.16 -0.94 -17.58
N ALA A 43 2.26 -0.79 -16.84
CA ALA A 43 3.28 -1.81 -16.64
C ALA A 43 3.10 -2.54 -15.30
N SER A 44 1.96 -2.36 -14.63
CA SER A 44 1.63 -2.97 -13.33
C SER A 44 2.57 -2.58 -12.19
N ARG A 45 3.15 -1.38 -12.24
CA ARG A 45 4.00 -0.82 -11.17
C ARG A 45 3.18 0.11 -10.30
N VAL A 46 3.35 0.04 -8.99
CA VAL A 46 2.62 0.91 -8.06
C VAL A 46 3.05 2.36 -8.24
N VAL A 47 2.10 3.24 -8.62
CA VAL A 47 2.33 4.67 -8.81
C VAL A 47 1.61 5.55 -7.80
N ARG A 48 0.56 5.04 -7.15
CA ARG A 48 -0.18 5.75 -6.10
C ARG A 48 -0.56 4.81 -4.97
N LEU A 49 -0.35 5.29 -3.75
CA LEU A 49 -0.92 4.74 -2.53
C LEU A 49 -1.77 5.83 -1.87
N ASP A 50 -3.07 5.59 -1.73
CA ASP A 50 -4.03 6.56 -1.22
C ASP A 50 -4.78 6.05 0.00
N LEU A 51 -4.18 6.28 1.17
CA LEU A 51 -4.80 6.02 2.46
C LEU A 51 -5.48 7.28 3.01
N GLY A 52 -5.68 8.32 2.20
CA GLY A 52 -6.35 9.55 2.61
C GLY A 52 -7.78 9.29 3.08
N ASN A 53 -8.22 10.04 4.09
CA ASN A 53 -9.54 9.89 4.72
C ASN A 53 -9.85 8.48 5.24
N SER A 54 -8.84 7.64 5.46
CA SER A 54 -9.00 6.37 6.15
C SER A 54 -8.74 6.54 7.65
N ASN A 55 -9.37 5.70 8.47
CA ASN A 55 -9.05 5.59 9.91
C ASN A 55 -7.82 4.71 10.18
N VAL A 56 -7.02 4.47 9.14
CA VAL A 56 -5.73 3.77 9.30
C VAL A 56 -4.78 4.69 10.03
N SER A 57 -3.98 4.14 10.93
CA SER A 57 -3.08 4.95 11.73
C SER A 57 -1.77 4.19 11.94
N GLY A 58 -0.65 4.89 11.84
CA GLY A 58 0.66 4.35 12.23
C GLY A 58 1.77 5.25 11.71
N SER A 59 2.97 4.72 11.64
CA SER A 59 4.07 5.35 10.93
C SER A 59 4.31 4.65 9.60
N ILE A 60 4.64 5.45 8.60
CA ILE A 60 5.15 4.95 7.33
C ILE A 60 6.60 4.48 7.56
N GLY A 61 6.91 3.25 7.16
CA GLY A 61 8.23 2.65 7.34
C GLY A 61 9.09 2.65 6.07
N PRO A 62 10.35 2.19 6.20
CA PRO A 62 11.32 2.17 5.10
C PRO A 62 10.92 1.21 3.98
N GLU A 63 9.98 0.29 4.19
CA GLU A 63 9.47 -0.62 3.16
C GLU A 63 8.93 0.12 1.92
N LEU A 64 8.42 1.35 2.06
CA LEU A 64 7.97 2.15 0.91
C LEU A 64 9.11 2.46 -0.09
N SER A 65 10.37 2.36 0.31
CA SER A 65 11.52 2.53 -0.61
C SER A 65 11.53 1.49 -1.74
N ARG A 66 10.82 0.37 -1.60
CA ARG A 66 10.67 -0.65 -2.64
C ARG A 66 9.66 -0.25 -3.73
N LEU A 67 8.80 0.74 -3.47
CA LEU A 67 7.85 1.26 -4.46
C LEU A 67 8.54 2.33 -5.32
N VAL A 68 9.49 1.91 -6.16
CA VAL A 68 10.40 2.82 -6.88
C VAL A 68 9.70 3.71 -7.91
N ASN A 69 8.47 3.37 -8.30
CA ASN A 69 7.65 4.15 -9.24
C ASN A 69 6.55 4.96 -8.54
N LEU A 70 6.53 4.98 -7.20
CA LEU A 70 5.53 5.70 -6.43
C LEU A 70 5.66 7.21 -6.68
N GLN A 71 4.61 7.80 -7.23
CA GLN A 71 4.54 9.23 -7.54
C GLN A 71 3.66 9.97 -6.53
N TYR A 72 2.68 9.26 -5.97
CA TYR A 72 1.66 9.84 -5.11
C TYR A 72 1.50 9.02 -3.84
N LEU A 73 1.74 9.65 -2.69
CA LEU A 73 1.50 9.09 -1.37
C LEU A 73 0.54 10.01 -0.61
N TYR A 74 -0.66 9.52 -0.35
CA TYR A 74 -1.64 10.19 0.50
C TYR A 74 -1.79 9.39 1.79
N VAL A 75 -1.49 10.03 2.91
CA VAL A 75 -1.59 9.45 4.25
C VAL A 75 -2.71 10.16 5.03
N PRO A 76 -3.37 9.47 5.97
CA PRO A 76 -4.31 10.09 6.89
C PRO A 76 -3.68 11.31 7.57
N LEU A 77 -4.37 12.45 7.51
CA LEU A 77 -4.01 13.62 8.31
C LEU A 77 -4.30 13.26 9.77
N ARG A 78 -3.26 13.25 10.60
CA ARG A 78 -3.39 13.20 12.07
C ARG A 78 -3.35 14.60 12.62
#